data_AF-A0AAP3GY62-F1
#
_entry.id   AF-A0AAP3GY62-F1
#
_cell.length_a   1.000
_cell.length_b   1.000
_cell.length_c   1.000
_cell.angle_alpha   90.00
_cell.angle_beta   90.00
_cell.angle_gamma   90.00
#
_symmetry.space_group_name_H-M   'P 1'
#
loop_
_entity.id
_entity.type
_entity.pdbx_description
1 polymer ?
#
loop_
_entity_poly.entity_id
_entity_poly.type
_entity_poly.pdbx_seq_one_letter_code
_entity_poly.pdbx_strand_id
1 'polypeptide(L)'
;MKKIKLGTKTYNLELTLNNLKDFGMLPSKVEDNTAKLAELIAALRLGDAFTLCEVLEKLLAKDGLTSEEIEELVSKDKNLDTLFDDLVDFFSTAPLTKRMMKKILPTLDNSLKEMDAKLGQ
;
A
#
# COMPACT_ATOMS: atom_id res chain seq x y z
N MET A 1 -10.52 6.13 -10.74
CA MET A 1 -9.15 6.47 -10.28
C MET A 1 -9.28 6.96 -8.85
N LYS A 2 -8.54 6.37 -7.91
CA LYS A 2 -8.60 6.78 -6.50
C LYS A 2 -7.70 8.00 -6.28
N LYS A 3 -8.13 8.89 -5.38
CA LYS A 3 -7.38 10.07 -4.99
C LYS A 3 -7.04 9.98 -3.51
N ILE A 4 -5.87 10.47 -3.15
CA ILE A 4 -5.46 10.63 -1.74
C ILE A 4 -5.15 12.09 -1.47
N LYS A 5 -5.35 12.50 -0.22
CA LYS A 5 -4.88 13.79 0.27
C LYS A 5 -3.57 13.54 1.00
N LEU A 6 -2.53 14.30 0.64
CA LEU A 6 -1.24 14.27 1.29
C LEU A 6 -0.82 15.72 1.54
N GLY A 7 -0.76 16.11 2.81
CA GLY A 7 -0.63 17.51 3.21
C GLY A 7 -1.80 18.38 2.71
N THR A 8 -1.52 19.43 1.94
CA THR A 8 -2.53 20.36 1.40
C THR A 8 -3.00 20.01 -0.01
N LYS A 9 -2.39 19.01 -0.65
CA LYS A 9 -2.64 18.64 -2.05
C LYS A 9 -3.40 17.32 -2.15
N THR A 10 -4.03 17.11 -3.30
CA THR A 10 -4.73 15.87 -3.65
C THR A 10 -4.07 15.28 -4.87
N TYR A 11 -3.70 14.00 -4.77
CA TYR A 11 -2.97 13.28 -5.79
C TYR A 11 -3.81 12.13 -6.36
N ASN A 12 -3.61 11.82 -7.64
CA ASN A 12 -4.28 10.69 -8.29
C ASN A 12 -3.37 9.47 -8.23
N LEU A 13 -3.76 8.46 -7.47
CA LEU A 13 -3.02 7.20 -7.42
C LEU A 13 -3.08 6.51 -8.79
N GLU A 14 -1.93 6.05 -9.24
CA GLU A 14 -1.79 5.31 -10.49
C GLU A 14 -1.09 3.99 -10.27
N LEU A 15 -1.69 2.93 -10.79
CA LEU A 15 -1.13 1.59 -10.76
C LEU A 15 -0.99 1.07 -12.18
N THR A 16 0.25 1.08 -12.66
CA THR A 16 0.67 0.53 -13.95
C THR A 16 1.45 -0.76 -13.75
N LEU A 17 1.76 -1.45 -14.85
CA LEU A 17 2.66 -2.60 -14.82
C LEU A 17 4.08 -2.25 -14.35
N ASN A 18 4.53 -1.00 -14.56
CA ASN A 18 5.85 -0.58 -14.08
C ASN A 18 5.85 -0.48 -12.56
N ASN A 19 4.80 0.12 -11.97
CA ASN A 19 4.66 0.17 -10.51
C ASN A 19 4.70 -1.24 -9.90
N LEU A 20 4.02 -2.22 -10.50
CA LEU A 20 4.05 -3.60 -10.02
C LEU A 20 5.46 -4.22 -10.09
N LYS A 21 6.21 -3.96 -11.16
CA LYS A 21 7.61 -4.39 -11.27
C LYS A 21 8.50 -3.72 -10.24
N ASP A 22 8.24 -2.44 -9.94
CA ASP A 22 8.97 -1.69 -8.92
C ASP A 22 8.69 -2.20 -7.51
N PHE A 23 7.50 -2.79 -7.28
CA PHE A 23 7.18 -3.60 -6.09
C PHE A 23 7.75 -5.04 -6.16
N GLY A 24 8.60 -5.33 -7.16
CA GLY A 24 9.23 -6.64 -7.35
C GLY A 24 8.33 -7.71 -7.97
N MET A 25 7.14 -7.37 -8.46
CA MET A 25 6.27 -8.36 -9.12
C MET A 25 6.73 -8.65 -10.54
N LEU A 26 6.78 -9.92 -10.90
CA LEU A 26 7.28 -10.37 -12.20
C LEU A 26 6.17 -10.98 -13.06
N PRO A 27 6.21 -10.80 -14.38
CA PRO A 27 5.33 -11.54 -15.28
C PRO A 27 5.43 -13.05 -15.04
N SER A 28 4.29 -13.75 -15.09
CA SER A 28 4.21 -15.21 -14.95
C SER A 28 4.57 -15.80 -13.58
N LYS A 29 4.83 -14.98 -12.55
CA LYS A 29 5.12 -15.42 -11.17
C LYS A 29 3.93 -15.16 -10.24
N VAL A 30 2.76 -15.71 -10.58
CA VAL A 30 1.49 -15.35 -9.90
C VAL A 30 1.51 -15.62 -8.40
N GLU A 31 2.07 -16.76 -7.95
CA GLU A 31 2.17 -17.10 -6.54
C GLU A 31 3.13 -16.16 -5.80
N ASP A 32 4.36 -15.98 -6.31
CA ASP A 32 5.34 -15.04 -5.75
C ASP A 32 4.78 -13.61 -5.71
N ASN A 33 4.07 -13.16 -6.75
CA ASN A 33 3.46 -11.84 -6.80
C ASN A 33 2.35 -11.68 -5.75
N THR A 34 1.59 -12.76 -5.50
CA THR A 34 0.55 -12.77 -4.46
C THR A 34 1.18 -12.66 -3.07
N ALA A 35 2.30 -13.36 -2.83
CA ALA A 35 3.06 -13.26 -1.58
C ALA A 35 3.63 -11.85 -1.37
N LYS A 36 4.29 -11.27 -2.40
CA LYS A 36 4.82 -9.89 -2.34
C LYS A 36 3.73 -8.86 -2.07
N LEU A 37 2.56 -9.00 -2.71
CA LEU A 37 1.43 -8.12 -2.43
C LEU A 37 0.92 -8.32 -0.99
N ALA A 38 0.89 -9.55 -0.48
CA ALA A 38 0.49 -9.82 0.89
C ALA A 38 1.44 -9.17 1.91
N GLU A 39 2.75 -9.27 1.69
CA GLU A 39 3.78 -8.61 2.52
C GLU A 39 3.59 -7.09 2.53
N LEU A 40 3.43 -6.48 1.35
CA LEU A 40 3.20 -5.04 1.21
C LEU A 40 1.96 -4.58 1.98
N ILE A 41 0.84 -5.30 1.80
CA ILE A 41 -0.44 -4.96 2.45
C ILE A 41 -0.37 -5.20 3.95
N ALA A 42 0.31 -6.25 4.41
CA ALA A 42 0.52 -6.49 5.83
C ALA A 42 1.30 -5.33 6.48
N ALA A 43 2.40 -4.90 5.86
CA ALA A 43 3.19 -3.77 6.35
C ALA A 43 2.37 -2.46 6.43
N LEU A 44 1.58 -2.16 5.40
CA LEU A 44 0.66 -1.01 5.42
C LEU A 44 -0.37 -1.11 6.56
N ARG A 45 -0.94 -2.29 6.79
CA ARG A 45 -1.93 -2.49 7.89
C ARG A 45 -1.31 -2.45 9.27
N LEU A 46 -0.02 -2.73 9.39
CA LEU A 46 0.75 -2.61 10.63
C LEU A 46 1.27 -1.18 10.86
N GLY A 47 0.98 -0.24 9.96
CA GLY A 47 1.38 1.16 10.09
C GLY A 47 2.87 1.40 9.79
N ASP A 48 3.50 0.56 8.97
CA ASP A 48 4.90 0.75 8.59
C ASP A 48 5.08 2.00 7.69
N ALA A 49 5.63 3.05 8.30
CA ALA A 49 5.86 4.34 7.65
C ALA A 49 6.87 4.28 6.50
N PHE A 50 7.86 3.36 6.53
CA PHE A 50 8.82 3.23 5.43
C PHE A 50 8.17 2.61 4.22
N THR A 51 7.38 1.55 4.43
CA THR A 51 6.54 0.97 3.37
C THR A 51 5.56 1.99 2.81
N LEU A 52 4.96 2.84 3.66
CA LEU A 52 4.08 3.93 3.21
C LEU A 52 4.79 4.87 2.24
N CYS A 53 5.97 5.38 2.61
CA CYS A 53 6.75 6.27 1.74
C CYS A 53 7.12 5.59 0.42
N GLU A 54 7.64 4.36 0.46
CA GLU A 54 8.01 3.61 -0.74
C GLU A 54 6.81 3.41 -1.69
N VAL A 55 5.64 3.10 -1.14
CA VAL A 55 4.41 2.96 -1.94
C VAL A 55 4.01 4.28 -2.58
N LEU A 56 4.02 5.38 -1.82
CA LEU A 56 3.66 6.70 -2.33
C LEU A 56 4.63 7.15 -3.43
N GLU A 57 5.93 6.96 -3.25
CA GLU A 57 6.96 7.27 -4.25
C GLU A 57 6.65 6.62 -5.59
N LYS A 58 6.33 5.32 -5.57
CA LYS A 58 6.03 4.59 -6.80
C LYS A 58 4.69 5.02 -7.39
N LEU A 59 3.63 5.14 -6.58
CA LEU A 59 2.28 5.46 -7.07
C LEU A 59 2.11 6.92 -7.52
N LEU A 60 2.96 7.82 -7.03
CA LEU A 60 2.98 9.26 -7.34
C LEU A 60 4.16 9.68 -8.22
N ALA A 61 4.90 8.73 -8.80
CA ALA A 61 6.09 9.02 -9.62
C ALA A 61 5.83 10.03 -10.75
N LYS A 62 4.61 10.07 -11.31
CA LYS A 62 4.22 11.03 -12.36
C LYS A 62 4.11 12.47 -11.86
N ASP A 63 3.89 12.66 -10.57
CA ASP A 63 3.72 13.98 -9.95
C ASP A 63 5.09 14.62 -9.66
N GLY A 64 6.18 13.90 -9.92
CA GLY A 64 7.56 14.41 -9.87
C GLY A 64 8.05 14.71 -8.46
N LEU A 65 7.43 14.13 -7.44
CA LEU A 65 7.84 14.29 -6.04
C LEU A 65 9.14 13.53 -5.78
N THR A 66 10.05 14.15 -5.03
CA THR A 66 11.24 13.46 -4.51
C THR A 66 10.89 12.61 -3.29
N SER A 67 11.76 11.64 -2.96
CA SER A 67 11.66 10.87 -1.72
C SER A 67 11.59 11.77 -0.48
N GLU A 68 12.45 12.78 -0.42
CA GLU A 68 12.51 13.76 0.67
C GLU A 68 11.19 14.54 0.82
N GLU A 69 10.57 14.94 -0.30
CA GLU A 69 9.27 15.62 -0.28
C GLU A 69 8.16 14.70 0.24
N ILE A 70 8.16 13.42 -0.13
CA ILE A 70 7.18 12.45 0.35
C ILE A 70 7.34 12.19 1.84
N GLU A 71 8.57 11.96 2.32
CA GLU A 71 8.87 11.79 3.74
C GLU A 71 8.46 13.02 4.56
N GLU A 72 8.76 14.23 4.06
CA GLU A 72 8.36 15.47 4.71
C GLU A 72 6.82 15.61 4.79
N LEU A 73 6.12 15.28 3.72
CA LEU A 73 4.66 15.34 3.69
C LEU A 73 4.03 14.31 4.62
N VAL A 74 4.52 13.07 4.62
CA VAL A 74 4.06 11.99 5.51
C VAL A 74 4.30 12.35 6.97
N SER A 75 5.50 12.85 7.32
CA SER A 75 5.82 13.22 8.71
C SER A 75 4.97 14.37 9.26
N LYS A 76 4.40 15.20 8.39
CA LYS A 76 3.53 16.33 8.74
C LYS A 76 2.03 16.02 8.62
N ASP A 77 1.67 14.85 8.08
CA ASP A 77 0.27 14.50 7.90
C ASP A 77 -0.37 14.11 9.23
N LYS A 78 -1.54 14.70 9.51
CA LYS A 78 -2.31 14.43 10.73
C LYS A 78 -3.28 13.26 10.58
N ASN A 79 -3.44 12.73 9.36
CA ASN A 79 -4.40 11.68 9.04
C ASN A 79 -3.69 10.45 8.45
N LEU A 80 -2.52 10.09 8.98
CA LEU A 80 -1.73 8.94 8.50
C LEU A 80 -2.54 7.64 8.50
N ASP A 81 -3.34 7.39 9.53
CA ASP A 81 -4.20 6.20 9.60
C ASP A 81 -5.14 6.11 8.38
N THR A 82 -5.76 7.23 8.01
CA THR A 82 -6.62 7.30 6.82
C THR A 82 -5.82 7.07 5.54
N LEU A 83 -4.57 7.53 5.49
CA LEU A 83 -3.71 7.33 4.32
C LEU A 83 -3.34 5.85 4.13
N PHE A 84 -3.04 5.13 5.21
CA PHE A 84 -2.83 3.68 5.18
C PHE A 84 -4.08 2.96 4.65
N ASP A 85 -5.25 3.25 5.22
CA ASP A 85 -6.52 2.66 4.80
C ASP A 85 -6.82 2.95 3.33
N ASP A 86 -6.54 4.18 2.89
CA ASP A 86 -6.79 4.60 1.51
C ASP A 86 -5.95 3.82 0.51
N LEU A 87 -4.68 3.53 0.84
CA LEU A 87 -3.79 2.71 0.01
C LEU A 87 -4.21 1.25 -0.01
N VAL A 88 -4.60 0.67 1.12
CA VAL A 88 -5.10 -0.72 1.18
C VAL A 88 -6.36 -0.88 0.34
N ASP A 89 -7.31 0.07 0.43
CA ASP A 89 -8.51 0.08 -0.42
C ASP A 89 -8.17 0.31 -1.89
N PHE A 90 -7.18 1.16 -2.20
CA PHE A 90 -6.72 1.33 -3.57
C PHE A 90 -6.25 0.01 -4.18
N PHE A 91 -5.38 -0.73 -3.50
CA PHE A 91 -4.94 -2.04 -4.01
C PHE A 91 -6.09 -3.04 -4.11
N SER A 92 -7.05 -2.99 -3.17
CA SER A 92 -8.24 -3.85 -3.15
C SER A 92 -9.18 -3.62 -4.34
N THR A 93 -9.25 -2.39 -4.83
CA THR A 93 -10.16 -1.98 -5.91
C THR A 93 -9.47 -1.88 -7.28
N ALA A 94 -8.14 -1.70 -7.32
CA ALA A 94 -7.40 -1.51 -8.55
C ALA A 94 -7.45 -2.77 -9.45
N PRO A 95 -7.71 -2.64 -10.76
CA PRO A 95 -7.90 -3.77 -11.67
C PRO A 95 -6.76 -4.80 -11.68
N LEU A 96 -5.51 -4.33 -11.51
CA LEU A 96 -4.32 -5.17 -11.60
C LEU A 96 -4.07 -6.00 -10.34
N THR A 97 -4.60 -5.58 -9.19
CA THR A 97 -4.33 -6.22 -7.88
C THR A 97 -5.58 -6.80 -7.23
N LYS A 98 -6.80 -6.33 -7.59
CA LYS A 98 -8.07 -6.75 -6.98
C LYS A 98 -8.26 -8.27 -6.85
N ARG A 99 -7.79 -9.05 -7.84
CA ARG A 99 -7.92 -10.52 -7.82
C ARG A 99 -6.98 -11.16 -6.80
N MET A 100 -5.76 -10.65 -6.67
CA MET A 100 -4.81 -11.08 -5.65
C MET A 100 -5.30 -10.64 -4.27
N MET A 101 -5.78 -9.40 -4.14
CA MET A 101 -6.35 -8.87 -2.90
C MET A 101 -7.48 -9.73 -2.33
N LYS A 102 -8.40 -10.21 -3.19
CA LYS A 102 -9.46 -11.14 -2.77
C LYS A 102 -8.95 -12.44 -2.14
N LYS A 103 -7.74 -12.88 -2.51
CA LYS A 103 -7.12 -14.08 -1.94
C LYS A 103 -6.38 -13.79 -0.64
N ILE A 104 -5.73 -12.63 -0.53
CA ILE A 104 -4.84 -12.34 0.61
C ILE A 104 -5.57 -11.71 1.80
N LEU A 105 -6.60 -10.87 1.58
CA LEU A 105 -7.28 -10.16 2.66
C LEU A 105 -7.86 -11.11 3.72
N PRO A 106 -8.56 -12.21 3.37
CA PRO A 106 -9.08 -13.14 4.38
C PRO A 106 -7.97 -13.77 5.23
N THR A 107 -6.84 -14.12 4.61
CA THR A 107 -5.69 -14.70 5.31
C THR A 107 -5.07 -13.67 6.26
N LEU A 108 -4.84 -12.44 5.79
CA LEU A 108 -4.29 -11.36 6.60
C LEU A 108 -5.19 -10.98 7.78
N ASP A 109 -6.51 -10.91 7.57
CA ASP A 109 -7.47 -10.62 8.63
C ASP A 109 -7.44 -11.68 9.74
N ASN A 110 -7.31 -12.96 9.37
CA ASN A 110 -7.20 -14.03 10.35
C ASN A 110 -5.88 -13.94 11.13
N SER A 111 -4.76 -13.73 10.44
CA SER A 111 -3.45 -13.61 11.08
C SER A 111 -3.36 -12.43 12.05
N LEU A 112 -3.91 -11.26 11.68
CA LEU A 112 -3.92 -10.08 12.55
C LEU A 112 -4.78 -10.31 13.80
N LYS A 113 -5.98 -10.90 13.65
CA LYS A 113 -6.85 -11.25 14.78
C LYS A 113 -6.18 -12.23 15.75
N GLU A 114 -5.45 -13.22 15.23
CA GLU A 114 -4.70 -14.16 16.07
C GLU A 114 -3.55 -13.48 16.83
N MET A 115 -2.91 -12.47 16.22
CA MET A 115 -1.86 -11.66 16.85
C MET A 115 -2.42 -10.82 18.00
N ASP A 116 -3.52 -10.10 17.76
CA ASP A 116 -4.19 -9.29 18.78
C ASP A 116 -4.65 -10.14 19.97
N ALA A 117 -5.19 -11.34 19.70
CA ALA A 117 -5.61 -12.28 20.74
C ALA A 117 -4.46 -12.82 21.59
N LYS A 118 -3.22 -12.81 21.08
CA LYS A 118 -2.01 -13.22 21.80
C LYS A 118 -1.35 -12.07 22.56
N LEU A 119 -1.46 -10.84 22.07
CA LEU A 119 -0.89 -9.64 22.71
C LEU A 119 -1.79 -9.04 23.79
N GLY A 120 -3.09 -9.34 23.75
CA GLY A 120 -4.06 -8.96 24.79
C GLY A 120 -4.16 -9.92 25.98
N GLN A 121 -3.27 -10.92 26.08
CA GLN A 121 -3.07 -11.79 27.25
C GLN A 121 -1.78 -11.43 27.96
#